data_AF-A0A2V5JFR3-F1
#
_entry.id   AF-A0A2V5JFR3-F1
#
_cell.length_a   1.000
_cell.length_b   1.000
_cell.length_c   1.000
_cell.angle_alpha   90.00
_cell.angle_beta   90.00
_cell.angle_gamma   90.00
#
_symmetry.space_group_name_H-M   'P 1'
#
loop_
_entity.id
_entity.type
_entity.pdbx_description
1 polymer ?
#
loop_
_entity_poly.entity_id
_entity_poly.type
_entity_poly.pdbx_seq_one_letter_code
_entity_poly.pdbx_strand_id
1 'polypeptide(L)'
;MFDAERSWTRREFLKLAGRSGLLGAVPTLASAAAALKSDTVCISILHTTDLHGHILPTSDYDGTPDRGGLARCVTQIRRWRRQNRNSILIDVGDVYQGTEVSLRNKGELMIDLFNYLEYDAWVVGNHEFDWGIEAFHQALQRSTMPVLAANTLLEATPPGELPDAKHPFAKIQPFILKEFAGIKLALIGITTPGMSFWLPREFTKGIDFQRPVEPVRRAIARAKSEGADAIVLTGHMGLKPRTGGDDFANSVTALTSEFPDVPIFIAGHTHQAIPSRLTNGVLFTQADHFGIHVGRVDLLFDRNSRKLLGREAICEPMDNRLHLDDVVISRAKSQLAESDAALTQPIGELARTLYARSRPAQPSDIERLIGAAIIEELLERNVAVDGVMHGVFDENADLFAGPKTVNDIWNVIPYENYVVTAQL
;
A
#
# COMPACT_ATOMS: atom_id res chain seq x y z
N MET A 1 1.87 46.59 25.50
CA MET A 1 3.18 46.00 25.83
C MET A 1 2.92 44.52 26.09
N PHE A 2 2.97 43.69 25.05
CA PHE A 2 2.64 42.26 25.17
C PHE A 2 3.94 41.47 25.20
N ASP A 3 4.07 40.69 26.27
CA ASP A 3 5.24 39.95 26.68
C ASP A 3 5.62 38.89 25.63
N ALA A 4 6.86 38.92 25.16
CA ALA A 4 7.34 38.20 23.98
C ALA A 4 8.00 36.83 24.30
N GLU A 5 7.89 36.33 25.53
CA GLU A 5 8.62 35.11 25.96
C GLU A 5 7.75 34.06 26.67
N ARG A 6 6.47 33.94 26.32
CA ARG A 6 5.66 32.86 26.88
C ARG A 6 5.86 31.55 26.10
N SER A 7 6.74 30.70 26.59
CA SER A 7 6.84 29.31 26.15
C SER A 7 5.57 28.56 26.56
N TRP A 8 4.94 27.89 25.61
CA TRP A 8 3.68 27.17 25.84
C TRP A 8 3.99 25.78 26.38
N THR A 9 3.36 25.42 27.50
CA THR A 9 3.46 24.06 28.02
C THR A 9 2.52 23.12 27.24
N ARG A 10 2.89 21.84 27.11
CA ARG A 10 2.05 20.77 26.50
C ARG A 10 0.62 20.75 27.05
N ARG A 11 0.43 21.15 28.32
CA ARG A 11 -0.86 21.22 29.01
C ARG A 11 -1.72 22.42 28.59
N GLU A 12 -1.09 23.55 28.25
CA GLU A 12 -1.80 24.72 27.72
C GLU A 12 -2.22 24.49 26.25
N PHE A 13 -1.42 23.77 25.47
CA PHE A 13 -1.75 23.34 24.10
C PHE A 13 -2.98 22.41 24.05
N LEU A 14 -3.01 21.38 24.91
CA LEU A 14 -4.16 20.46 25.00
C LEU A 14 -5.45 21.13 25.47
N LYS A 15 -5.34 22.16 26.33
CA LYS A 15 -6.50 22.96 26.77
C LYS A 15 -7.07 23.85 25.66
N LEU A 16 -6.23 24.30 24.72
CA LEU A 16 -6.68 25.12 23.60
C LEU A 16 -7.37 24.26 22.54
N ALA A 17 -6.81 23.09 22.21
CA ALA A 17 -7.46 22.10 21.33
C ALA A 17 -8.84 21.65 21.88
N GLY A 18 -8.96 21.47 23.20
CA GLY A 18 -10.21 21.08 23.84
C GLY A 18 -11.30 22.17 23.91
N ARG A 19 -11.00 23.44 23.63
CA ARG A 19 -11.96 24.57 23.77
C ARG A 19 -12.62 25.00 22.46
N SER A 20 -12.17 24.50 21.31
CA SER A 20 -12.80 24.73 20.00
C SER A 20 -13.96 23.75 19.71
N GLY A 21 -14.24 22.82 20.63
CA GLY A 21 -15.30 21.83 20.51
C GLY A 21 -16.67 22.38 20.91
N LEU A 22 -17.28 23.19 20.05
CA LEU A 22 -18.73 23.43 20.05
C LEU A 22 -19.18 23.51 18.58
N LEU A 23 -19.35 22.31 18.00
CA LEU A 23 -20.10 21.90 16.79
C LEU A 23 -19.30 20.87 15.96
N GLY A 24 -19.44 19.59 16.33
CA GLY A 24 -19.40 18.46 15.39
C GLY A 24 -18.07 17.98 14.78
N ALA A 25 -16.94 18.67 14.96
CA ALA A 25 -15.65 18.20 14.43
C ALA A 25 -14.62 17.99 15.55
N VAL A 26 -14.05 16.79 15.63
CA VAL A 26 -12.87 16.51 16.46
C VAL A 26 -11.77 17.49 16.02
N PRO A 27 -11.15 18.26 16.93
CA PRO A 27 -10.13 19.24 16.56
C PRO A 27 -8.92 18.52 15.94
N THR A 28 -8.65 18.75 14.66
CA THR A 28 -7.48 18.21 13.95
C THR A 28 -6.26 19.11 14.17
N LEU A 29 -5.04 18.58 14.02
CA LEU A 29 -3.82 19.42 13.99
C LEU A 29 -3.89 20.53 12.94
N ALA A 30 -4.53 20.30 11.80
CA ALA A 30 -4.80 21.34 10.80
C ALA A 30 -5.69 22.48 11.34
N SER A 31 -6.74 22.14 12.09
CA SER A 31 -7.62 23.13 12.74
C SER A 31 -6.88 23.87 13.86
N ALA A 32 -5.99 23.18 14.58
CA ALA A 32 -5.12 23.79 15.58
C ALA A 32 -4.09 24.73 14.95
N ALA A 33 -3.50 24.39 13.80
CA ALA A 33 -2.57 25.25 13.06
C ALA A 33 -3.24 26.55 12.59
N ALA A 34 -4.49 26.48 12.14
CA ALA A 34 -5.28 27.66 11.77
C ALA A 34 -5.65 28.54 12.99
N ALA A 35 -5.75 27.95 14.19
CA ALA A 35 -6.06 28.63 15.44
C ALA A 35 -4.82 29.15 16.19
N LEU A 36 -3.65 28.55 15.97
CA LEU A 36 -2.35 29.01 16.47
C LEU A 36 -1.82 30.11 15.54
N LYS A 37 -0.97 31.00 16.08
CA LYS A 37 -0.42 32.19 15.40
C LYS A 37 -0.01 31.95 13.93
N SER A 38 0.06 33.05 13.18
CA SER A 38 0.42 33.20 11.75
C SER A 38 1.68 32.51 11.24
N ASP A 39 2.38 31.72 12.05
CA ASP A 39 3.73 31.21 11.81
C ASP A 39 3.81 29.67 11.91
N THR A 40 2.71 28.95 12.12
CA THR A 40 2.70 27.47 12.03
C THR A 40 2.20 26.99 10.66
N VAL A 41 2.58 25.77 10.26
CA VAL A 41 2.04 25.08 9.08
C VAL A 41 1.82 23.61 9.40
N CYS A 42 0.66 23.07 9.00
CA CYS A 42 0.37 21.65 9.04
C CYS A 42 0.55 21.07 7.63
N ILE A 43 1.39 20.05 7.49
CA ILE A 43 1.56 19.28 6.27
C ILE A 43 0.88 17.94 6.43
N SER A 44 -0.05 17.61 5.53
CA SER A 44 -0.79 16.35 5.56
C SER A 44 -0.24 15.37 4.53
N ILE A 45 0.11 14.16 4.95
CA ILE A 45 0.47 13.04 4.07
C ILE A 45 -0.74 12.11 4.04
N LEU A 46 -1.44 12.11 2.92
CA LEU A 46 -2.56 11.22 2.64
C LEU A 46 -1.97 9.97 1.99
N HIS A 47 -2.40 8.78 2.43
CA HIS A 47 -1.82 7.56 1.89
C HIS A 47 -2.82 6.41 1.74
N THR A 48 -2.61 5.63 0.68
CA THR A 48 -3.15 4.29 0.47
C THR A 48 -2.00 3.28 0.48
N THR A 49 -2.33 2.01 0.61
CA THR A 49 -1.38 0.89 0.50
C THR A 49 -2.15 -0.37 0.18
N ASP A 50 -1.50 -1.36 -0.43
CA ASP A 50 -2.04 -2.70 -0.62
C ASP A 50 -3.44 -2.67 -1.27
N LEU A 51 -3.61 -1.81 -2.28
CA LEU A 51 -4.90 -1.65 -2.94
C LEU A 51 -5.28 -2.90 -3.72
N HIS A 52 -4.30 -3.67 -4.22
CA HIS A 52 -4.50 -4.93 -4.93
C HIS A 52 -5.59 -4.79 -6.01
N GLY A 53 -5.53 -3.74 -6.83
CA GLY A 53 -6.48 -3.50 -7.91
C GLY A 53 -7.93 -3.20 -7.50
N HIS A 54 -8.23 -3.04 -6.22
CA HIS A 54 -9.59 -2.81 -5.73
C HIS A 54 -10.04 -1.36 -5.99
N ILE A 55 -10.77 -1.16 -7.09
CA ILE A 55 -11.39 0.13 -7.43
C ILE A 55 -12.73 0.30 -6.72
N LEU A 56 -13.52 -0.79 -6.66
CA LEU A 56 -14.83 -0.85 -6.03
C LEU A 56 -14.75 -1.46 -4.61
N PRO A 57 -15.76 -1.23 -3.75
CA PRO A 57 -15.86 -1.92 -2.47
C PRO A 57 -15.89 -3.45 -2.63
N THR A 58 -15.31 -4.14 -1.66
CA THR A 58 -15.17 -5.60 -1.59
C THR A 58 -15.47 -6.10 -0.17
N SER A 59 -15.20 -7.37 0.12
CA SER A 59 -15.17 -7.92 1.47
C SER A 59 -13.78 -7.79 2.10
N ASP A 60 -13.73 -7.50 3.39
CA ASP A 60 -12.48 -7.62 4.17
C ASP A 60 -12.14 -9.08 4.49
N TYR A 61 -10.97 -9.32 5.10
CA TYR A 61 -10.54 -10.67 5.51
C TYR A 61 -11.41 -11.34 6.58
N ASP A 62 -12.25 -10.58 7.28
CA ASP A 62 -13.25 -11.13 8.20
C ASP A 62 -14.58 -11.45 7.47
N GLY A 63 -14.65 -11.23 6.16
CA GLY A 63 -15.81 -11.48 5.32
C GLY A 63 -16.88 -10.39 5.38
N THR A 64 -16.57 -9.21 5.95
CA THR A 64 -17.52 -8.09 6.02
C THR A 64 -17.62 -7.43 4.65
N PRO A 65 -18.81 -7.44 4.01
CA PRO A 65 -18.96 -6.92 2.65
C PRO A 65 -19.05 -5.38 2.62
N ASP A 66 -18.99 -4.83 1.40
CA ASP A 66 -19.16 -3.40 1.10
C ASP A 66 -18.16 -2.49 1.86
N ARG A 67 -16.89 -2.91 1.87
CA ARG A 67 -15.77 -2.19 2.46
C ARG A 67 -14.78 -1.74 1.38
N GLY A 68 -14.17 -0.58 1.60
CA GLY A 68 -13.03 -0.13 0.82
C GLY A 68 -13.30 0.29 -0.62
N GLY A 69 -12.32 0.03 -1.48
CA GLY A 69 -12.25 0.47 -2.87
C GLY A 69 -11.65 1.87 -3.04
N LEU A 70 -10.75 2.01 -4.02
CA LEU A 70 -10.14 3.30 -4.37
C LEU A 70 -11.18 4.40 -4.63
N ALA A 71 -12.31 4.07 -5.25
CA ALA A 71 -13.38 5.05 -5.50
C ALA A 71 -13.92 5.69 -4.20
N ARG A 72 -14.01 4.93 -3.12
CA ARG A 72 -14.41 5.43 -1.80
C ARG A 72 -13.29 6.21 -1.12
N CYS A 73 -12.05 5.71 -1.20
CA CYS A 73 -10.86 6.41 -0.71
C CYS A 73 -10.76 7.83 -1.31
N VAL A 74 -10.97 7.97 -2.62
CA VAL A 74 -10.84 9.24 -3.33
C VAL A 74 -11.84 10.29 -2.83
N THR A 75 -13.07 9.90 -2.50
CA THR A 75 -14.04 10.79 -1.86
C THR A 75 -13.46 11.41 -0.59
N GLN A 76 -12.86 10.61 0.28
CA GLN A 76 -12.28 11.07 1.54
C GLN A 76 -10.97 11.86 1.32
N ILE A 77 -10.11 11.43 0.40
CA ILE A 77 -8.88 12.14 0.01
C ILE A 77 -9.20 13.54 -0.51
N ARG A 78 -10.20 13.68 -1.38
CA ARG A 78 -10.66 14.99 -1.88
C ARG A 78 -11.18 15.88 -0.74
N ARG A 79 -11.89 15.31 0.23
CA ARG A 79 -12.32 16.03 1.43
C ARG A 79 -11.12 16.54 2.25
N TRP A 80 -10.11 15.71 2.46
CA TRP A 80 -8.90 16.12 3.20
C TRP A 80 -8.07 17.16 2.46
N ARG A 81 -7.85 17.01 1.14
CA ARG A 81 -7.20 18.04 0.30
C ARG A 81 -7.94 19.38 0.35
N ARG A 82 -9.28 19.35 0.46
CA ARG A 82 -10.10 20.56 0.65
C ARG A 82 -9.89 21.22 2.01
N GLN A 83 -9.60 20.44 3.06
CA GLN A 83 -9.37 20.92 4.42
C GLN A 83 -7.94 21.46 4.63
N ASN A 84 -6.95 20.86 3.98
CA ASN A 84 -5.56 21.31 4.02
C ASN A 84 -4.94 21.25 2.62
N ARG A 85 -4.57 22.41 2.05
CA ARG A 85 -3.90 22.47 0.74
C ARG A 85 -2.42 22.09 0.80
N ASN A 86 -1.80 22.15 1.98
CA ASN A 86 -0.42 21.69 2.18
C ASN A 86 -0.44 20.18 2.38
N SER A 87 -0.86 19.45 1.36
CA SER A 87 -1.02 18.01 1.40
C SER A 87 -0.29 17.32 0.26
N ILE A 88 0.19 16.12 0.53
CA ILE A 88 0.76 15.19 -0.43
C ILE A 88 -0.05 13.88 -0.39
N LEU A 89 -0.25 13.22 -1.52
CA LEU A 89 -0.90 11.93 -1.66
C LEU A 89 0.09 10.90 -2.18
N ILE A 90 0.26 9.80 -1.46
CA ILE A 90 1.17 8.72 -1.84
C ILE A 90 0.47 7.37 -1.79
N ASP A 91 1.04 6.39 -2.48
CA ASP A 91 0.71 4.98 -2.29
C ASP A 91 1.95 4.20 -1.82
N VAL A 92 1.74 3.25 -0.91
CA VAL A 92 2.82 2.48 -0.26
C VAL A 92 3.00 1.07 -0.85
N GLY A 93 2.60 0.85 -2.11
CA GLY A 93 2.92 -0.36 -2.89
C GLY A 93 1.84 -1.44 -2.83
N ASP A 94 2.02 -2.50 -3.63
CA ASP A 94 1.00 -3.51 -3.94
C ASP A 94 -0.27 -2.87 -4.52
N VAL A 95 -0.07 -2.12 -5.61
CA VAL A 95 -1.13 -1.37 -6.28
C VAL A 95 -1.98 -2.27 -7.17
N TYR A 96 -1.35 -3.22 -7.85
CA TYR A 96 -1.99 -4.19 -8.73
C TYR A 96 -1.79 -5.62 -8.24
N GLN A 97 -2.32 -6.60 -8.98
CA GLN A 97 -2.72 -7.94 -8.53
C GLN A 97 -3.97 -7.94 -7.63
N GLY A 98 -4.77 -9.02 -7.60
CA GLY A 98 -5.84 -9.26 -6.61
C GLY A 98 -7.27 -9.15 -7.14
N THR A 99 -7.48 -8.54 -8.30
CA THR A 99 -8.79 -8.48 -8.97
C THR A 99 -8.66 -8.85 -10.44
N GLU A 100 -9.73 -9.40 -11.02
CA GLU A 100 -9.73 -9.78 -12.44
C GLU A 100 -9.44 -8.57 -13.33
N VAL A 101 -10.01 -7.39 -13.02
CA VAL A 101 -9.75 -6.18 -13.80
C VAL A 101 -8.26 -5.84 -13.80
N SER A 102 -7.60 -5.96 -12.64
CA SER A 102 -6.15 -5.74 -12.49
C SER A 102 -5.36 -6.77 -13.30
N LEU A 103 -5.72 -8.06 -13.22
CA LEU A 103 -5.12 -9.12 -14.04
C LEU A 103 -5.19 -8.83 -15.53
N ARG A 104 -6.39 -8.44 -15.99
CA ARG A 104 -6.70 -8.23 -17.40
C ARG A 104 -5.89 -7.10 -18.00
N ASN A 105 -5.75 -5.99 -17.28
CA ASN A 105 -5.02 -4.81 -17.74
C ASN A 105 -3.59 -4.72 -17.20
N LYS A 106 -3.11 -5.74 -16.48
CA LYS A 106 -1.77 -5.76 -15.89
C LYS A 106 -1.46 -4.52 -15.03
N GLY A 107 -2.45 -4.06 -14.26
CA GLY A 107 -2.34 -2.93 -13.33
C GLY A 107 -2.39 -1.54 -13.99
N GLU A 108 -2.42 -1.48 -15.32
CA GLU A 108 -2.44 -0.25 -16.10
C GLU A 108 -3.53 0.73 -15.64
N LEU A 109 -4.74 0.24 -15.36
CA LEU A 109 -5.87 1.07 -14.95
C LEU A 109 -5.61 1.78 -13.61
N MET A 110 -4.99 1.10 -12.66
CA MET A 110 -4.67 1.70 -11.36
C MET A 110 -3.65 2.83 -11.53
N ILE A 111 -2.64 2.64 -12.37
CA ILE A 111 -1.65 3.69 -12.67
C ILE A 111 -2.31 4.89 -13.39
N ASP A 112 -3.24 4.66 -14.32
CA ASP A 112 -4.00 5.73 -14.95
C ASP A 112 -4.86 6.52 -13.95
N LEU A 113 -5.51 5.81 -13.02
CA LEU A 113 -6.28 6.44 -11.96
C LEU A 113 -5.37 7.25 -11.05
N PHE A 114 -4.22 6.71 -10.64
CA PHE A 114 -3.27 7.45 -9.81
C PHE A 114 -2.71 8.70 -10.52
N ASN A 115 -2.38 8.60 -11.81
CA ASN A 115 -1.99 9.75 -12.64
C ASN A 115 -3.09 10.81 -12.65
N TYR A 116 -4.34 10.41 -12.88
CA TYR A 116 -5.48 11.32 -12.90
C TYR A 116 -5.76 11.97 -11.53
N LEU A 117 -5.52 11.22 -10.45
CA LEU A 117 -5.70 11.68 -9.09
C LEU A 117 -4.51 12.52 -8.58
N GLU A 118 -3.48 12.68 -9.40
CA GLU A 118 -2.25 13.41 -9.07
C GLU A 118 -1.65 12.85 -7.78
N TYR A 119 -1.42 11.54 -7.74
CA TYR A 119 -0.54 10.95 -6.72
C TYR A 119 0.86 11.53 -6.88
N ASP A 120 1.48 11.86 -5.76
CA ASP A 120 2.77 12.53 -5.72
C ASP A 120 3.95 11.56 -5.71
N ALA A 121 3.75 10.34 -5.23
CA ALA A 121 4.70 9.23 -5.30
C ALA A 121 4.00 7.87 -5.12
N TRP A 122 4.68 6.83 -5.59
CA TRP A 122 4.28 5.43 -5.44
C TRP A 122 5.50 4.62 -4.98
N VAL A 123 5.38 3.89 -3.88
CA VAL A 123 6.44 3.00 -3.38
C VAL A 123 6.31 1.63 -4.07
N VAL A 124 7.44 1.03 -4.43
CA VAL A 124 7.44 -0.33 -5.00
C VAL A 124 7.15 -1.37 -3.91
N GLY A 125 6.07 -2.13 -4.07
CA GLY A 125 5.76 -3.34 -3.32
C GLY A 125 6.16 -4.61 -4.07
N ASN A 126 5.67 -5.75 -3.60
CA ASN A 126 6.05 -7.04 -4.15
C ASN A 126 5.19 -7.51 -5.31
N HIS A 127 3.90 -7.18 -5.29
CA HIS A 127 2.98 -7.56 -6.38
C HIS A 127 3.19 -6.74 -7.65
N GLU A 128 4.07 -5.73 -7.60
CA GLU A 128 4.55 -5.03 -8.78
C GLU A 128 5.26 -5.90 -9.82
N PHE A 129 5.60 -7.15 -9.49
CA PHE A 129 6.39 -8.02 -10.36
C PHE A 129 5.71 -9.33 -10.70
N ASP A 130 4.47 -9.54 -10.24
CA ASP A 130 3.72 -10.79 -10.43
C ASP A 130 3.55 -11.20 -11.89
N TRP A 131 3.50 -10.20 -12.79
CA TRP A 131 3.35 -10.44 -14.23
C TRP A 131 4.64 -10.17 -15.01
N GLY A 132 5.79 -10.24 -14.33
CA GLY A 132 7.11 -10.09 -14.90
C GLY A 132 7.60 -8.65 -15.02
N ILE A 133 8.87 -8.52 -15.39
CA ILE A 133 9.56 -7.22 -15.41
C ILE A 133 8.99 -6.29 -16.49
N GLU A 134 8.47 -6.84 -17.59
CA GLU A 134 7.89 -6.06 -18.69
C GLU A 134 6.63 -5.30 -18.27
N ALA A 135 5.76 -5.91 -17.46
CA ALA A 135 4.58 -5.23 -16.91
C ALA A 135 4.99 -4.08 -16.00
N PHE A 136 5.99 -4.29 -15.14
CA PHE A 136 6.54 -3.23 -14.29
C PHE A 136 7.16 -2.10 -15.13
N HIS A 137 7.93 -2.41 -16.18
CA HIS A 137 8.46 -1.40 -17.11
C HIS A 137 7.37 -0.55 -17.77
N GLN A 138 6.26 -1.17 -18.19
CA GLN A 138 5.12 -0.46 -18.76
C GLN A 138 4.47 0.45 -17.73
N ALA A 139 4.26 -0.04 -16.50
CA ALA A 139 3.75 0.77 -15.39
C ALA A 139 4.66 1.98 -15.09
N LEU A 140 5.98 1.80 -15.05
CA LEU A 140 6.95 2.89 -14.93
C LEU A 140 6.79 3.88 -16.08
N GLN A 141 6.81 3.44 -17.33
CA GLN A 141 6.68 4.33 -18.49
C GLN A 141 5.38 5.14 -18.47
N ARG A 142 4.28 4.53 -18.03
CA ARG A 142 2.95 5.14 -17.93
C ARG A 142 2.80 6.09 -16.73
N SER A 143 3.49 5.82 -15.65
CA SER A 143 3.47 6.61 -14.41
C SER A 143 3.94 8.05 -14.65
N THR A 144 3.16 9.04 -14.21
CA THR A 144 3.54 10.47 -14.23
C THR A 144 4.22 10.91 -12.93
N MET A 145 4.20 10.04 -11.91
CA MET A 145 4.77 10.27 -10.60
C MET A 145 6.13 9.57 -10.45
N PRO A 146 7.03 10.09 -9.61
CA PRO A 146 8.22 9.36 -9.20
C PRO A 146 7.82 8.06 -8.49
N VAL A 147 8.58 7.00 -8.76
CA VAL A 147 8.43 5.70 -8.10
C VAL A 147 9.56 5.55 -7.09
N LEU A 148 9.29 5.06 -5.89
CA LEU A 148 10.25 5.10 -4.79
C LEU A 148 10.70 3.72 -4.33
N ALA A 149 12.02 3.50 -4.30
CA ALA A 149 12.61 2.24 -3.84
C ALA A 149 14.09 2.41 -3.44
N ALA A 150 14.37 3.16 -2.37
CA ALA A 150 15.72 3.55 -1.93
C ALA A 150 16.69 2.38 -1.70
N ASN A 151 16.18 1.21 -1.31
CA ASN A 151 16.97 0.01 -1.03
C ASN A 151 17.06 -0.94 -2.22
N THR A 152 17.14 -0.39 -3.43
CA THR A 152 17.40 -1.17 -4.65
C THR A 152 18.71 -0.76 -5.31
N LEU A 153 19.29 -1.65 -6.11
CA LEU A 153 20.18 -1.26 -7.21
C LEU A 153 19.47 -1.59 -8.53
N LEU A 154 19.55 -0.67 -9.47
CA LEU A 154 18.93 -0.71 -10.78
C LEU A 154 20.06 -0.74 -11.80
N GLU A 155 20.25 -1.88 -12.47
CA GLU A 155 21.42 -2.13 -13.32
C GLU A 155 22.74 -1.80 -12.59
N ALA A 156 22.85 -2.34 -11.36
CA ALA A 156 23.96 -2.11 -10.42
C ALA A 156 24.18 -0.64 -9.98
N THR A 157 23.23 0.25 -10.23
CA THR A 157 23.31 1.68 -9.88
C THR A 157 22.23 2.07 -8.86
N PRO A 158 22.50 2.95 -7.88
CA PRO A 158 21.46 3.43 -6.98
C PRO A 158 20.31 4.17 -7.71
N PRO A 159 19.08 4.14 -7.16
CA PRO A 159 17.95 4.93 -7.65
C PRO A 159 18.29 6.41 -7.82
N GLY A 160 17.81 7.00 -8.90
CA GLY A 160 18.08 8.40 -9.25
C GLY A 160 19.50 8.70 -9.74
N GLU A 161 20.36 7.69 -9.88
CA GLU A 161 21.74 7.84 -10.40
C GLU A 161 21.96 7.11 -11.74
N LEU A 162 20.91 6.51 -12.31
CA LEU A 162 20.99 5.80 -13.57
C LEU A 162 21.37 6.74 -14.72
N PRO A 163 22.43 6.46 -15.51
CA PRO A 163 22.91 7.39 -16.53
C PRO A 163 21.96 7.59 -17.72
N ASP A 164 21.22 6.55 -18.11
CA ASP A 164 20.27 6.62 -19.22
C ASP A 164 18.89 7.06 -18.73
N ALA A 165 18.57 8.34 -18.94
CA ALA A 165 17.28 8.92 -18.59
C ALA A 165 16.09 8.32 -19.37
N LYS A 166 16.33 7.57 -20.46
CA LYS A 166 15.27 6.88 -21.21
C LYS A 166 15.01 5.46 -20.70
N HIS A 167 15.89 4.92 -19.86
CA HIS A 167 15.71 3.60 -19.29
C HIS A 167 14.45 3.57 -18.41
N PRO A 168 13.62 2.51 -18.43
CA PRO A 168 12.40 2.44 -17.61
C PRO A 168 12.64 2.76 -16.13
N PHE A 169 13.72 2.21 -15.56
CA PHE A 169 14.13 2.44 -14.17
C PHE A 169 14.56 3.88 -13.84
N ALA A 170 14.75 4.78 -14.81
CA ALA A 170 15.13 6.17 -14.54
C ALA A 170 14.08 6.94 -13.71
N LYS A 171 12.82 6.47 -13.71
CA LYS A 171 11.75 7.02 -12.86
C LYS A 171 11.81 6.57 -11.40
N ILE A 172 12.61 5.56 -11.09
CA ILE A 172 12.78 5.08 -9.72
C ILE A 172 13.79 5.99 -9.01
N GLN A 173 13.35 6.55 -7.90
CA GLN A 173 14.08 7.49 -7.06
C GLN A 173 14.19 6.94 -5.64
N PRO A 174 15.20 7.35 -4.85
CA PRO A 174 15.28 6.93 -3.46
C PRO A 174 14.27 7.72 -2.60
N PHE A 175 14.01 8.97 -2.98
CA PHE A 175 13.05 9.84 -2.32
C PHE A 175 12.52 10.90 -3.28
N ILE A 176 11.41 11.53 -2.90
CA ILE A 176 11.02 12.84 -3.42
C ILE A 176 11.24 13.92 -2.37
N LEU A 177 11.56 15.14 -2.81
CA LEU A 177 11.65 16.32 -1.96
C LEU A 177 10.57 17.32 -2.37
N LYS A 178 9.65 17.66 -1.47
CA LYS A 178 8.57 18.62 -1.72
C LYS A 178 8.58 19.75 -0.70
N GLU A 179 8.29 20.96 -1.17
CA GLU A 179 8.22 22.15 -0.33
C GLU A 179 6.77 22.57 -0.08
N PHE A 180 6.41 22.77 1.19
CA PHE A 180 5.10 23.22 1.62
C PHE A 180 5.26 24.43 2.55
N ALA A 181 4.82 25.59 2.08
CA ALA A 181 4.93 26.86 2.82
C ALA A 181 6.31 27.11 3.46
N GLY A 182 7.39 26.82 2.72
CA GLY A 182 8.78 27.02 3.15
C GLY A 182 9.41 25.85 3.93
N ILE A 183 8.68 24.76 4.17
CA ILE A 183 9.20 23.53 4.80
C ILE A 183 9.42 22.48 3.72
N LYS A 184 10.66 21.96 3.61
CA LYS A 184 11.04 20.89 2.69
C LYS A 184 10.92 19.52 3.36
N LEU A 185 9.99 18.72 2.89
CA LEU A 185 9.73 17.36 3.34
C LEU A 185 10.31 16.36 2.33
N ALA A 186 11.20 15.48 2.79
CA ALA A 186 11.66 14.36 1.98
C ALA A 186 10.88 13.08 2.34
N LEU A 187 10.36 12.38 1.33
CA LEU A 187 9.70 11.08 1.51
C LEU A 187 10.59 10.01 0.88
N ILE A 188 11.17 9.15 1.72
CA ILE A 188 12.05 8.06 1.31
C ILE A 188 11.20 6.79 1.18
N GLY A 189 11.16 6.20 -0.02
CA GLY A 189 10.46 4.95 -0.25
C GLY A 189 11.34 3.74 -0.05
N ILE A 190 10.82 2.69 0.55
CA ILE A 190 11.56 1.48 0.91
C ILE A 190 10.73 0.28 0.48
N THR A 191 11.33 -0.67 -0.23
CA THR A 191 10.65 -1.91 -0.62
C THR A 191 11.09 -3.06 0.29
N THR A 192 10.28 -4.11 0.37
CA THR A 192 10.61 -5.32 1.13
C THR A 192 11.89 -5.99 0.59
N PRO A 193 12.88 -6.31 1.44
CA PRO A 193 14.04 -7.11 1.03
C PRO A 193 13.68 -8.60 0.77
N GLY A 194 12.44 -9.02 1.02
CA GLY A 194 11.97 -10.40 0.78
C GLY A 194 11.82 -10.75 -0.70
N MET A 195 11.76 -9.75 -1.59
CA MET A 195 11.52 -9.89 -3.03
C MET A 195 12.34 -10.99 -3.71
N SER A 196 13.65 -11.02 -3.46
CA SER A 196 14.57 -11.97 -4.07
C SER A 196 14.31 -13.44 -3.69
N PHE A 197 13.50 -13.69 -2.66
CA PHE A 197 13.12 -15.03 -2.22
C PHE A 197 11.74 -15.46 -2.70
N TRP A 198 10.88 -14.51 -3.08
CA TRP A 198 9.48 -14.78 -3.45
C TRP A 198 9.27 -14.81 -4.95
N LEU A 199 10.04 -14.02 -5.69
CA LEU A 199 9.84 -13.85 -7.12
C LEU A 199 10.86 -14.65 -7.92
N PRO A 200 10.46 -15.21 -9.08
CA PRO A 200 11.40 -15.71 -10.06
C PRO A 200 12.40 -14.62 -10.46
N ARG A 201 13.67 -15.00 -10.64
CA ARG A 201 14.76 -14.05 -10.93
C ARG A 201 14.54 -13.28 -12.24
N GLU A 202 13.86 -13.91 -13.19
CA GLU A 202 13.45 -13.33 -14.45
C GLU A 202 12.46 -12.17 -14.30
N PHE A 203 11.61 -12.17 -13.26
CA PHE A 203 10.60 -11.13 -13.03
C PHE A 203 11.20 -9.85 -12.47
N THR A 204 12.41 -9.94 -11.92
CA THR A 204 13.12 -8.81 -11.27
C THR A 204 14.48 -8.55 -11.90
N LYS A 205 14.67 -8.98 -13.16
CA LYS A 205 15.94 -8.84 -13.87
C LYS A 205 16.39 -7.37 -13.89
N GLY A 206 17.65 -7.15 -13.51
CA GLY A 206 18.24 -5.81 -13.43
C GLY A 206 18.01 -5.10 -12.09
N ILE A 207 17.29 -5.72 -11.16
CA ILE A 207 17.02 -5.16 -9.83
C ILE A 207 17.66 -6.03 -8.75
N ASP A 208 18.37 -5.39 -7.82
CA ASP A 208 18.87 -6.03 -6.60
C ASP A 208 18.21 -5.39 -5.38
N PHE A 209 17.49 -6.19 -4.58
CA PHE A 209 16.79 -5.74 -3.39
C PHE A 209 17.68 -5.88 -2.16
N GLN A 210 18.08 -4.75 -1.59
CA GLN A 210 19.05 -4.68 -0.51
C GLN A 210 18.37 -4.63 0.86
N ARG A 211 19.08 -5.11 1.89
CA ARG A 211 18.71 -4.81 3.28
C ARG A 211 18.66 -3.29 3.48
N PRO A 212 17.61 -2.74 4.11
CA PRO A 212 17.25 -1.34 3.91
C PRO A 212 18.08 -0.34 4.73
N VAL A 213 18.73 -0.75 5.81
CA VAL A 213 19.39 0.19 6.75
C VAL A 213 20.47 1.04 6.07
N GLU A 214 21.44 0.42 5.37
CA GLU A 214 22.52 1.16 4.70
C GLU A 214 22.00 2.06 3.55
N PRO A 215 21.16 1.56 2.61
CA PRO A 215 20.59 2.42 1.57
C PRO A 215 19.75 3.57 2.10
N VAL A 216 18.93 3.34 3.14
CA VAL A 216 18.12 4.40 3.76
C VAL A 216 19.02 5.45 4.41
N ARG A 217 20.12 5.06 5.07
CA ARG A 217 21.08 6.04 5.62
C ARG A 217 21.64 6.96 4.53
N ARG A 218 21.99 6.39 3.37
CA ARG A 218 22.47 7.17 2.21
C ARG A 218 21.38 8.10 1.67
N ALA A 219 20.14 7.62 1.53
CA ALA A 219 19.02 8.42 1.08
C ALA A 219 18.71 9.58 2.05
N ILE A 220 18.74 9.35 3.36
CA ILE A 220 18.59 10.39 4.39
C ILE A 220 19.70 11.44 4.27
N ALA A 221 20.96 11.01 4.13
CA ALA A 221 22.09 11.92 4.00
C ALA A 221 21.96 12.80 2.74
N ARG A 222 21.59 12.21 1.60
CA ARG A 222 21.34 12.93 0.35
C ARG A 222 20.17 13.91 0.46
N ALA A 223 19.04 13.49 1.02
CA ALA A 223 17.89 14.37 1.24
C ALA A 223 18.25 15.57 2.14
N LYS A 224 19.04 15.36 3.20
CA LYS A 224 19.54 16.44 4.06
C LYS A 224 20.49 17.38 3.32
N SER A 225 21.39 16.86 2.47
CA SER A 225 22.28 17.71 1.66
C SER A 225 21.53 18.54 0.61
N GLU A 226 20.39 18.04 0.14
CA GLU A 226 19.46 18.76 -0.76
C GLU A 226 18.54 19.74 0.00
N GLY A 227 18.68 19.80 1.33
CA GLY A 227 18.04 20.81 2.19
C GLY A 227 16.71 20.38 2.80
N ALA A 228 16.46 19.08 2.97
CA ALA A 228 15.28 18.61 3.68
C ALA A 228 15.27 19.08 5.15
N ASP A 229 14.15 19.67 5.58
CA ASP A 229 13.90 20.06 6.97
C ASP A 229 13.33 18.89 7.79
N ALA A 230 12.63 17.95 7.13
CA ALA A 230 12.11 16.74 7.75
C ALA A 230 12.17 15.54 6.79
N ILE A 231 12.34 14.35 7.36
CA ILE A 231 12.40 13.08 6.65
C ILE A 231 11.20 12.23 7.03
N VAL A 232 10.53 11.63 6.06
CA VAL A 232 9.49 10.62 6.25
C VAL A 232 9.96 9.33 5.62
N LEU A 233 9.83 8.23 6.35
CA LEU A 233 10.03 6.91 5.79
C LEU A 233 8.66 6.36 5.36
N THR A 234 8.58 5.86 4.14
CA THR A 234 7.43 5.11 3.65
C THR A 234 7.93 3.79 3.10
N GLY A 235 7.39 2.68 3.60
CA GLY A 235 7.94 1.37 3.32
C GLY A 235 6.87 0.35 3.01
N HIS A 236 7.03 -0.38 1.91
CA HIS A 236 6.27 -1.58 1.63
C HIS A 236 6.81 -2.74 2.50
N MET A 237 6.65 -2.55 3.81
CA MET A 237 6.99 -3.46 4.89
C MET A 237 6.23 -2.99 6.13
N GLY A 238 5.77 -3.92 6.94
CA GLY A 238 4.99 -3.64 8.13
C GLY A 238 5.54 -4.35 9.36
N LEU A 239 4.80 -4.28 10.47
CA LEU A 239 5.13 -5.08 11.64
C LEU A 239 4.50 -6.46 11.50
N LYS A 240 5.20 -7.52 11.88
CA LYS A 240 4.65 -8.88 11.80
C LYS A 240 3.36 -9.00 12.62
N PRO A 241 2.26 -9.54 12.05
CA PRO A 241 1.05 -9.78 12.80
C PRO A 241 1.33 -10.62 14.06
N ARG A 242 0.64 -10.31 15.16
CA ARG A 242 0.75 -10.94 16.50
C ARG A 242 2.04 -10.66 17.28
N THR A 243 3.22 -10.73 16.66
CA THR A 243 4.50 -10.50 17.39
C THR A 243 4.92 -9.03 17.38
N GLY A 244 4.49 -8.26 16.38
CA GLY A 244 4.75 -6.83 16.28
C GLY A 244 6.23 -6.45 16.11
N GLY A 245 7.05 -7.40 15.65
CA GLY A 245 8.49 -7.22 15.39
C GLY A 245 8.84 -7.47 13.92
N ASP A 246 10.14 -7.56 13.67
CA ASP A 246 10.72 -7.70 12.33
C ASP A 246 10.87 -9.16 11.90
N ASP A 247 11.01 -9.35 10.59
CA ASP A 247 11.45 -10.60 9.96
C ASP A 247 12.35 -10.30 8.74
N PHE A 248 12.63 -11.31 7.91
CA PHE A 248 13.54 -11.14 6.78
C PHE A 248 13.00 -10.19 5.69
N ALA A 249 11.69 -9.97 5.64
CA ALA A 249 10.99 -9.09 4.69
C ALA A 249 10.53 -7.78 5.33
N ASN A 250 10.45 -7.74 6.66
CA ASN A 250 9.90 -6.62 7.41
C ASN A 250 10.92 -6.07 8.39
N SER A 251 11.57 -4.94 8.08
CA SER A 251 12.67 -4.36 8.88
C SER A 251 12.30 -3.04 9.58
N VAL A 252 11.04 -2.87 9.97
CA VAL A 252 10.50 -1.61 10.53
C VAL A 252 11.19 -1.26 11.86
N THR A 253 11.34 -2.21 12.77
CA THR A 253 11.94 -2.00 14.10
C THR A 253 13.42 -1.66 13.96
N ALA A 254 14.15 -2.33 13.07
CA ALA A 254 15.54 -2.02 12.76
C ALA A 254 15.71 -0.59 12.22
N LEU A 255 14.88 -0.19 11.25
CA LEU A 255 14.92 1.15 10.66
C LEU A 255 14.56 2.24 11.68
N THR A 256 13.50 2.05 12.46
CA THR A 256 13.08 3.02 13.47
C THR A 256 14.06 3.11 14.65
N SER A 257 14.79 2.03 14.95
CA SER A 257 15.87 2.05 15.95
C SER A 257 17.11 2.80 15.44
N GLU A 258 17.46 2.64 14.16
CA GLU A 258 18.62 3.30 13.56
C GLU A 258 18.36 4.79 13.31
N PHE A 259 17.12 5.16 12.98
CA PHE A 259 16.73 6.53 12.62
C PHE A 259 15.67 7.10 13.58
N PRO A 260 15.96 7.24 14.89
CA PRO A 260 14.98 7.66 15.90
C PRO A 260 14.49 9.10 15.72
N ASP A 261 15.24 9.93 15.00
CA ASP A 261 14.88 11.33 14.68
C ASP A 261 13.83 11.44 13.57
N VAL A 262 13.51 10.34 12.87
CA VAL A 262 12.45 10.34 11.86
C VAL A 262 11.09 10.51 12.56
N PRO A 263 10.25 11.47 12.12
CA PRO A 263 8.93 11.67 12.70
C PRO A 263 7.98 10.48 12.51
N ILE A 264 7.98 9.85 11.34
CA ILE A 264 6.94 8.89 10.97
C ILE A 264 7.48 7.84 10.00
N PHE A 265 7.04 6.60 10.21
CA PHE A 265 7.11 5.49 9.27
C PHE A 265 5.69 5.15 8.79
N ILE A 266 5.43 5.27 7.49
CA ILE A 266 4.17 4.93 6.85
C ILE A 266 4.34 3.58 6.14
N ALA A 267 3.63 2.55 6.59
CA ALA A 267 3.83 1.18 6.17
C ALA A 267 2.76 0.67 5.20
N GLY A 268 3.08 -0.47 4.59
CA GLY A 268 2.20 -1.36 3.82
C GLY A 268 2.51 -2.84 4.12
N HIS A 269 2.22 -3.72 3.16
CA HIS A 269 2.62 -5.13 3.06
C HIS A 269 1.93 -6.10 4.04
N THR A 270 1.74 -5.71 5.30
CA THR A 270 1.22 -6.63 6.32
C THR A 270 -0.29 -6.55 6.53
N HIS A 271 -0.99 -5.77 5.70
CA HIS A 271 -2.45 -5.64 5.64
C HIS A 271 -3.10 -5.43 7.01
N GLN A 272 -2.55 -4.52 7.80
CA GLN A 272 -3.05 -4.19 9.14
C GLN A 272 -3.54 -2.76 9.22
N ALA A 273 -4.72 -2.58 9.83
CA ALA A 273 -5.17 -1.28 10.30
C ALA A 273 -4.43 -0.90 11.60
N ILE A 274 -3.36 -0.10 11.48
CA ILE A 274 -2.63 0.46 12.62
C ILE A 274 -2.69 1.99 12.51
N PRO A 275 -3.69 2.66 13.12
CA PRO A 275 -3.86 4.09 12.97
C PRO A 275 -2.69 4.92 13.51
N SER A 276 -2.11 4.48 14.64
CA SER A 276 -0.99 5.16 15.29
C SER A 276 -0.36 4.26 16.35
N ARG A 277 0.94 3.98 16.21
CA ARG A 277 1.76 3.28 17.20
C ARG A 277 3.12 3.95 17.33
N LEU A 278 3.67 4.08 18.54
CA LEU A 278 5.07 4.48 18.71
C LEU A 278 5.96 3.23 18.68
N THR A 279 6.98 3.26 17.81
CA THR A 279 8.01 2.22 17.69
C THR A 279 9.36 2.92 17.74
N ASN A 280 10.16 2.65 18.78
CA ASN A 280 11.48 3.29 19.00
C ASN A 280 11.44 4.83 18.98
N GLY A 281 10.33 5.43 19.43
CA GLY A 281 10.15 6.89 19.40
C GLY A 281 9.73 7.47 18.05
N VAL A 282 9.61 6.65 17.01
CA VAL A 282 9.06 7.00 15.69
C VAL A 282 7.56 6.67 15.66
N LEU A 283 6.73 7.56 15.11
CA LEU A 283 5.31 7.24 14.89
C LEU A 283 5.21 6.24 13.73
N PHE A 284 4.36 5.24 13.85
CA PHE A 284 4.13 4.21 12.86
C PHE A 284 2.64 4.16 12.53
N THR A 285 2.31 4.08 11.24
CA THR A 285 0.94 3.89 10.74
C THR A 285 0.90 2.92 9.57
N GLN A 286 -0.20 2.20 9.41
CA GLN A 286 -0.51 1.38 8.24
C GLN A 286 -2.01 1.42 7.98
N ALA A 287 -2.40 1.71 6.73
CA ALA A 287 -3.79 1.90 6.32
C ALA A 287 -4.40 0.64 5.70
N ASP A 288 -4.18 -0.50 6.35
CA ASP A 288 -4.82 -1.77 5.98
C ASP A 288 -4.59 -2.16 4.50
N HIS A 289 -5.59 -2.74 3.83
CA HIS A 289 -5.51 -3.19 2.43
C HIS A 289 -6.83 -2.91 1.68
N PHE A 290 -6.86 -3.13 0.36
CA PHE A 290 -8.00 -3.01 -0.56
C PHE A 290 -8.72 -1.64 -0.55
N GLY A 291 -8.09 -0.63 0.05
CA GLY A 291 -8.72 0.64 0.37
C GLY A 291 -9.75 0.56 1.49
N ILE A 292 -9.82 -0.53 2.27
CA ILE A 292 -10.70 -0.67 3.45
C ILE A 292 -10.43 0.44 4.46
N HIS A 293 -9.17 0.89 4.55
CA HIS A 293 -8.80 2.12 5.22
C HIS A 293 -8.07 3.06 4.27
N VAL A 294 -8.17 4.36 4.57
CA VAL A 294 -7.30 5.39 3.98
C VAL A 294 -6.62 6.16 5.08
N GLY A 295 -5.32 6.41 4.93
CA GLY A 295 -4.49 7.00 5.95
C GLY A 295 -4.30 8.49 5.80
N ARG A 296 -4.16 9.19 6.93
CA ARG A 296 -3.68 10.58 6.99
C ARG A 296 -2.68 10.73 8.12
N VAL A 297 -1.52 11.28 7.81
CA VAL A 297 -0.54 11.76 8.79
C VAL A 297 -0.49 13.28 8.73
N ASP A 298 -0.62 13.95 9.88
CA ASP A 298 -0.49 15.39 9.99
C ASP A 298 0.79 15.74 10.75
N LEU A 299 1.67 16.52 10.12
CA LEU A 299 2.92 17.02 10.69
C LEU A 299 2.81 18.54 10.89
N LEU A 300 2.88 19.00 12.15
CA LEU A 300 2.78 20.42 12.50
C LEU A 300 4.18 21.01 12.68
N PHE A 301 4.51 22.05 11.92
CA PHE A 301 5.80 22.74 11.97
C PHE A 301 5.64 24.20 12.39
N ASP A 302 6.68 24.73 13.04
CA ASP A 302 6.94 26.16 13.13
C ASP A 302 7.68 26.64 11.88
N ARG A 303 7.15 27.62 11.15
CA ARG A 303 7.73 28.08 9.87
C ARG A 303 9.07 28.79 10.02
N ASN A 304 9.29 29.47 11.14
CA ASN A 304 10.48 30.28 11.36
C ASN A 304 11.69 29.41 11.70
N SER A 305 11.53 28.55 12.71
CA SER A 305 12.57 27.62 13.17
C SER A 305 12.63 26.33 12.36
N ARG A 306 11.59 26.06 11.56
CA ARG A 306 11.38 24.82 10.78
C ARG A 306 11.32 23.55 11.62
N LYS A 307 11.10 23.69 12.93
CA LYS A 307 11.03 22.56 13.85
C LYS A 307 9.65 21.92 13.81
N LEU A 308 9.62 20.59 13.86
CA LEU A 308 8.41 19.82 14.07
C LEU A 308 7.91 20.02 15.51
N LEU A 309 6.67 20.46 15.65
CA LEU A 309 5.99 20.72 16.92
C LEU A 309 5.07 19.56 17.34
N GLY A 310 4.54 18.82 16.37
CA GLY A 310 3.60 17.72 16.62
C GLY A 310 3.40 16.83 15.40
N ARG A 311 2.96 15.61 15.67
CA ARG A 311 2.62 14.60 14.66
C ARG A 311 1.43 13.78 15.12
N GLU A 312 0.53 13.46 14.20
CA GLU A 312 -0.64 12.61 14.42
C GLU A 312 -0.85 11.74 13.18
N ALA A 313 -1.38 10.54 13.37
CA ALA A 313 -1.77 9.64 12.29
C ALA A 313 -3.15 9.05 12.58
N ILE A 314 -3.94 8.89 11.52
CA ILE A 314 -5.25 8.22 11.55
C ILE A 314 -5.39 7.29 10.34
N CYS A 315 -6.20 6.25 10.50
CA CYS A 315 -6.73 5.45 9.41
C CYS A 315 -8.26 5.54 9.47
N GLU A 316 -8.87 6.14 8.46
CA GLU A 316 -10.33 6.25 8.38
C GLU A 316 -10.88 4.98 7.69
N PRO A 317 -11.88 4.29 8.28
CA PRO A 317 -12.52 3.15 7.63
C PRO A 317 -13.41 3.63 6.47
N MET A 318 -13.23 3.01 5.31
CA MET A 318 -13.97 3.27 4.09
C MET A 318 -15.22 2.39 4.04
N ASP A 319 -16.29 2.86 4.68
CA ASP A 319 -17.60 2.21 4.74
C ASP A 319 -18.68 2.97 3.95
N ASN A 320 -19.89 2.46 3.96
CA ASN A 320 -21.01 3.01 3.19
C ASN A 320 -21.47 4.43 3.61
N ARG A 321 -20.87 5.05 4.63
CA ARG A 321 -21.05 6.48 4.92
C ARG A 321 -20.45 7.37 3.82
N LEU A 322 -19.52 6.83 3.03
CA LEU A 322 -18.85 7.53 1.94
C LEU A 322 -19.33 7.00 0.59
N HIS A 323 -19.91 7.90 -0.20
CA HIS A 323 -20.21 7.64 -1.62
C HIS A 323 -18.93 7.36 -2.42
N LEU A 324 -19.09 6.59 -3.50
CA LEU A 324 -18.03 6.33 -4.47
C LEU A 324 -17.78 7.59 -5.31
N ASP A 325 -16.52 7.87 -5.63
CA ASP A 325 -16.17 9.00 -6.49
C ASP A 325 -16.60 8.75 -7.94
N ASP A 326 -17.56 9.55 -8.42
CA ASP A 326 -18.15 9.41 -9.75
C ASP A 326 -17.11 9.45 -10.89
N VAL A 327 -16.00 10.17 -10.71
CA VAL A 327 -14.98 10.28 -11.75
C VAL A 327 -14.13 9.02 -11.81
N VAL A 328 -13.76 8.45 -10.67
CA VAL A 328 -13.10 7.14 -10.62
C VAL A 328 -13.99 6.08 -11.27
N ILE A 329 -15.27 6.04 -10.89
CA ILE A 329 -16.24 5.10 -11.47
C ILE A 329 -16.37 5.30 -12.98
N SER A 330 -16.53 6.54 -13.44
CA SER A 330 -16.66 6.84 -14.86
C SER A 330 -15.42 6.45 -15.66
N ARG A 331 -14.21 6.58 -15.10
CA ARG A 331 -12.96 6.23 -15.78
C ARG A 331 -12.73 4.74 -15.85
N ALA A 332 -13.09 4.01 -14.80
CA ALA A 332 -12.92 2.56 -14.72
C ALA A 332 -14.07 1.77 -15.39
N LYS A 333 -15.18 2.44 -15.71
CA LYS A 333 -16.46 1.81 -16.11
C LYS A 333 -16.32 0.71 -17.18
N SER A 334 -15.60 0.97 -18.27
CA SER A 334 -15.50 0.00 -19.37
C SER A 334 -14.77 -1.26 -18.93
N GLN A 335 -13.61 -1.11 -18.29
CA GLN A 335 -12.78 -2.22 -17.85
C GLN A 335 -13.43 -3.00 -16.71
N LEU A 336 -14.17 -2.32 -15.82
CA LEU A 336 -14.98 -2.99 -14.79
C LEU A 336 -16.11 -3.81 -15.42
N ALA A 337 -16.81 -3.29 -16.44
CA ALA A 337 -17.86 -4.04 -17.11
C ALA A 337 -17.32 -5.28 -17.87
N GLU A 338 -16.13 -5.17 -18.49
CA GLU A 338 -15.44 -6.30 -19.11
C GLU A 338 -15.04 -7.36 -18.07
N SER A 339 -14.59 -6.90 -16.89
CA SER A 339 -14.24 -7.74 -15.77
C SER A 339 -15.44 -8.52 -15.23
N ASP A 340 -16.55 -7.83 -14.99
CA ASP A 340 -17.81 -8.44 -14.57
C ASP A 340 -18.30 -9.48 -15.59
N ALA A 341 -18.18 -9.19 -16.89
CA ALA A 341 -18.57 -10.12 -17.94
C ALA A 341 -17.69 -11.39 -17.97
N ALA A 342 -16.41 -11.27 -17.64
CA ALA A 342 -15.50 -12.40 -17.53
C ALA A 342 -15.77 -13.24 -16.27
N LEU A 343 -15.97 -12.58 -15.14
CA LEU A 343 -16.26 -13.22 -13.85
C LEU A 343 -17.59 -13.97 -13.85
N THR A 344 -18.58 -13.50 -14.62
CA THR A 344 -19.91 -14.14 -14.73
C THR A 344 -19.97 -15.32 -15.70
N GLN A 345 -18.88 -15.66 -16.40
CA GLN A 345 -18.87 -16.81 -17.30
C GLN A 345 -19.15 -18.11 -16.54
N PRO A 346 -20.10 -18.95 -17.00
CA PRO A 346 -20.43 -20.20 -16.34
C PRO A 346 -19.30 -21.23 -16.51
N ILE A 347 -18.97 -21.93 -15.44
CA ILE A 347 -18.02 -23.05 -15.42
C ILE A 347 -18.75 -24.38 -15.37
N GLY A 348 -19.77 -24.50 -14.52
CA GLY A 348 -20.49 -25.76 -14.32
C GLY A 348 -21.45 -25.71 -13.14
N GLU A 349 -21.79 -26.87 -12.59
CA GLU A 349 -22.69 -27.00 -11.44
C GLU A 349 -22.07 -27.93 -10.39
N LEU A 350 -22.12 -27.53 -9.12
CA LEU A 350 -21.74 -28.38 -7.99
C LEU A 350 -22.97 -29.07 -7.42
N ALA A 351 -22.97 -30.41 -7.41
CA ALA A 351 -24.06 -31.19 -6.82
C ALA A 351 -24.14 -31.08 -5.28
N ARG A 352 -23.05 -30.68 -4.62
CA ARG A 352 -22.96 -30.49 -3.16
C ARG A 352 -22.04 -29.32 -2.83
N THR A 353 -22.22 -28.73 -1.65
CA THR A 353 -21.28 -27.74 -1.11
C THR A 353 -19.93 -28.38 -0.82
N LEU A 354 -18.84 -27.70 -1.19
CA LEU A 354 -17.46 -28.06 -0.88
C LEU A 354 -16.92 -27.05 0.14
N TYR A 355 -16.33 -27.56 1.22
CA TYR A 355 -15.81 -26.74 2.29
C TYR A 355 -14.31 -26.48 2.13
N ALA A 356 -13.88 -25.24 2.36
CA ALA A 356 -12.50 -24.79 2.23
C ALA A 356 -11.62 -25.23 3.40
N ARG A 357 -12.17 -25.21 4.62
CA ARG A 357 -11.43 -25.47 5.85
C ARG A 357 -10.90 -26.90 5.95
N SER A 358 -9.59 -27.04 6.10
CA SER A 358 -8.92 -28.32 6.30
C SER A 358 -8.68 -28.64 7.79
N ARG A 359 -8.20 -29.85 8.07
CA ARG A 359 -7.75 -30.27 9.41
C ARG A 359 -6.35 -30.87 9.30
N PRO A 360 -5.55 -30.89 10.39
CA PRO A 360 -4.24 -31.54 10.35
C PRO A 360 -4.31 -32.95 9.76
N ALA A 361 -3.51 -33.20 8.72
CA ALA A 361 -3.46 -34.46 7.95
C ALA A 361 -4.77 -34.87 7.24
N GLN A 362 -5.74 -33.98 7.08
CA GLN A 362 -6.99 -34.23 6.37
C GLN A 362 -7.30 -33.05 5.43
N PRO A 363 -7.04 -33.20 4.12
CA PRO A 363 -7.31 -32.13 3.19
C PRO A 363 -8.82 -31.89 3.04
N SER A 364 -9.20 -30.63 2.85
CA SER A 364 -10.58 -30.17 2.68
C SER A 364 -11.18 -30.64 1.34
N ASP A 365 -12.49 -30.43 1.15
CA ASP A 365 -13.13 -30.75 -0.13
C ASP A 365 -12.53 -29.92 -1.27
N ILE A 366 -12.21 -28.65 -1.01
CA ILE A 366 -11.61 -27.74 -2.00
C ILE A 366 -10.15 -28.11 -2.27
N GLU A 367 -9.32 -28.38 -1.26
CA GLU A 367 -7.93 -28.81 -1.48
C GLU A 367 -7.87 -30.09 -2.33
N ARG A 368 -8.82 -31.02 -2.11
CA ARG A 368 -8.96 -32.23 -2.94
C ARG A 368 -9.37 -31.91 -4.38
N LEU A 369 -10.30 -30.96 -4.58
CA LEU A 369 -10.71 -30.52 -5.90
C LEU A 369 -9.53 -29.92 -6.68
N ILE A 370 -8.76 -29.03 -6.04
CA ILE A 370 -7.57 -28.41 -6.64
C ILE A 370 -6.54 -29.48 -7.00
N GLY A 371 -6.23 -30.37 -6.06
CA GLY A 371 -5.29 -31.47 -6.28
C GLY A 371 -5.70 -32.38 -7.43
N ALA A 372 -6.98 -32.75 -7.51
CA ALA A 372 -7.51 -33.56 -8.59
C ALA A 372 -7.41 -32.85 -9.95
N ALA A 373 -7.77 -31.56 -10.03
CA ALA A 373 -7.69 -30.78 -11.25
C ALA A 373 -6.23 -30.65 -11.76
N ILE A 374 -5.27 -30.44 -10.86
CA ILE A 374 -3.84 -30.39 -11.22
C ILE A 374 -3.35 -31.76 -11.73
N ILE A 375 -3.73 -32.86 -11.08
CA ILE A 375 -3.36 -34.21 -11.53
C ILE A 375 -3.95 -34.49 -12.92
N GLU A 376 -5.21 -34.15 -13.14
CA GLU A 376 -5.90 -34.34 -14.42
C GLU A 376 -5.18 -33.58 -15.55
N GLU A 377 -4.89 -32.29 -15.35
CA GLU A 377 -4.15 -31.46 -16.32
C GLU A 377 -2.75 -32.03 -16.63
N LEU A 378 -2.03 -32.53 -15.62
CA LEU A 378 -0.71 -33.12 -15.81
C LEU A 378 -0.78 -34.46 -16.56
N LEU A 379 -1.79 -35.28 -16.28
CA LEU A 379 -2.02 -36.55 -16.98
C LEU A 379 -2.35 -36.32 -18.46
N GLU A 380 -3.15 -35.31 -18.80
CA GLU A 380 -3.40 -34.92 -20.20
C GLU A 380 -2.11 -34.54 -20.94
N ARG A 381 -1.12 -34.02 -20.22
CA ARG A 381 0.22 -33.69 -20.73
C ARG A 381 1.21 -34.86 -20.65
N ASN A 382 0.76 -36.06 -20.29
CA ASN A 382 1.58 -37.26 -20.07
C ASN A 382 2.66 -37.09 -19.00
N VAL A 383 2.39 -36.27 -17.98
CA VAL A 383 3.26 -36.08 -16.81
C VAL A 383 2.62 -36.78 -15.61
N ALA A 384 3.21 -37.88 -15.18
CA ALA A 384 2.77 -38.58 -13.97
C ALA A 384 3.43 -37.97 -12.73
N VAL A 385 2.66 -37.80 -11.66
CA VAL A 385 3.12 -37.34 -10.35
C VAL A 385 2.59 -38.24 -9.24
N ASP A 386 3.37 -38.41 -8.17
CA ASP A 386 2.96 -39.21 -7.00
C ASP A 386 1.97 -38.47 -6.09
N GLY A 387 1.88 -37.14 -6.22
CA GLY A 387 0.97 -36.30 -5.46
C GLY A 387 1.06 -34.82 -5.83
N VAL A 388 0.16 -34.02 -5.26
CA VAL A 388 0.11 -32.55 -5.42
C VAL A 388 0.20 -31.89 -4.06
N MET A 389 0.94 -30.79 -3.99
CA MET A 389 1.01 -29.91 -2.82
C MET A 389 0.42 -28.55 -3.19
N HIS A 390 -0.76 -28.25 -2.66
CA HIS A 390 -1.41 -26.95 -2.82
C HIS A 390 -2.31 -26.69 -1.60
N GLY A 391 -2.35 -25.45 -1.11
CA GLY A 391 -3.22 -25.03 0.00
C GLY A 391 -4.49 -24.32 -0.48
N VAL A 392 -5.23 -23.70 0.44
CA VAL A 392 -6.25 -22.70 0.12
C VAL A 392 -5.78 -21.34 0.59
N PHE A 393 -6.13 -20.28 -0.14
CA PHE A 393 -5.76 -18.91 0.23
C PHE A 393 -6.67 -18.34 1.32
N ASP A 394 -7.94 -18.77 1.35
CA ASP A 394 -8.91 -18.43 2.39
C ASP A 394 -9.63 -19.71 2.85
N GLU A 395 -9.53 -20.01 4.15
CA GLU A 395 -10.18 -21.17 4.78
C GLU A 395 -11.70 -21.01 4.92
N ASN A 396 -12.26 -19.86 4.56
CA ASN A 396 -13.69 -19.57 4.58
C ASN A 396 -14.30 -19.46 3.17
N ALA A 397 -13.52 -19.66 2.10
CA ALA A 397 -13.98 -19.60 0.71
C ALA A 397 -14.73 -20.88 0.28
N ASP A 398 -15.82 -21.22 0.97
CA ASP A 398 -16.66 -22.39 0.65
C ASP A 398 -17.33 -22.24 -0.73
N LEU A 399 -17.40 -23.34 -1.48
CA LEU A 399 -18.13 -23.41 -2.75
C LEU A 399 -19.49 -24.06 -2.55
N PHE A 400 -20.55 -23.24 -2.46
CA PHE A 400 -21.92 -23.74 -2.28
C PHE A 400 -22.43 -24.54 -3.49
N ALA A 401 -23.30 -25.53 -3.24
CA ALA A 401 -23.98 -26.28 -4.28
C ALA A 401 -24.73 -25.36 -5.27
N GLY A 402 -24.88 -25.83 -6.51
CA GLY A 402 -25.54 -25.14 -7.60
C GLY A 402 -24.56 -24.59 -8.65
N PRO A 403 -25.05 -23.73 -9.56
CA PRO A 403 -24.25 -23.18 -10.66
C PRO A 403 -23.00 -22.45 -10.16
N LYS A 404 -21.92 -22.57 -10.93
CA LYS A 404 -20.61 -21.96 -10.68
C LYS A 404 -20.18 -21.14 -11.87
N THR A 405 -19.54 -20.03 -11.56
CA THR A 405 -18.97 -19.08 -12.50
C THR A 405 -17.46 -18.94 -12.26
N VAL A 406 -16.77 -18.23 -13.15
CA VAL A 406 -15.36 -17.86 -12.95
C VAL A 406 -15.15 -17.13 -11.63
N ASN A 407 -16.09 -16.28 -11.20
CA ASN A 407 -16.03 -15.58 -9.92
C ASN A 407 -15.98 -16.53 -8.71
N ASP A 408 -16.74 -17.62 -8.74
CA ASP A 408 -16.71 -18.62 -7.66
C ASP A 408 -15.31 -19.23 -7.53
N ILE A 409 -14.64 -19.53 -8.65
CA ILE A 409 -13.29 -20.10 -8.65
C ILE A 409 -12.24 -19.04 -8.31
N TRP A 410 -12.39 -17.81 -8.79
CA TRP A 410 -11.52 -16.69 -8.47
C TRP A 410 -11.42 -16.45 -6.97
N ASN A 411 -12.54 -16.54 -6.24
CA ASN A 411 -12.56 -16.38 -4.79
C ASN A 411 -11.84 -17.52 -4.03
N VAL A 412 -11.55 -18.64 -4.69
CA VAL A 412 -10.78 -19.77 -4.12
C VAL A 412 -9.29 -19.67 -4.51
N ILE A 413 -9.01 -19.31 -5.77
CA ILE A 413 -7.66 -19.19 -6.33
C ILE A 413 -7.53 -17.84 -7.05
N PRO A 414 -7.25 -16.75 -6.32
CA PRO A 414 -7.21 -15.39 -6.89
C PRO A 414 -5.87 -15.03 -7.55
N TYR A 415 -4.97 -16.01 -7.73
CA TYR A 415 -3.62 -15.80 -8.26
C TYR A 415 -3.32 -16.78 -9.40
N GLU A 416 -2.65 -16.29 -10.44
CA GLU A 416 -2.33 -17.03 -11.67
C GLU A 416 -1.03 -17.84 -11.50
N ASN A 417 -0.96 -18.61 -10.42
CA ASN A 417 0.20 -19.44 -10.13
C ASN A 417 0.35 -20.55 -11.18
N TYR A 418 1.60 -20.79 -11.61
CA TYR A 418 1.90 -21.86 -12.54
C TYR A 418 1.90 -23.22 -11.84
N VAL A 419 1.34 -24.23 -12.50
CA VAL A 419 1.56 -25.62 -12.13
C VAL A 419 3.01 -25.99 -12.43
N VAL A 420 3.74 -26.43 -11.40
CA VAL A 420 5.13 -26.88 -11.48
C VAL A 420 5.27 -28.28 -10.91
N THR A 421 6.21 -29.05 -11.46
CA THR A 421 6.58 -30.38 -10.95
C THR A 421 7.99 -30.37 -10.39
N ALA A 422 8.20 -31.02 -9.24
CA ALA A 422 9.51 -31.18 -8.62
C ALA A 422 9.69 -32.61 -8.10
N GLN A 423 10.95 -33.03 -7.97
CA GLN A 423 11.34 -34.23 -7.22
C GLN A 423 11.92 -33.78 -5.89
N LEU A 424 11.35 -34.26 -4.79
CA LEU A 424 11.67 -33.82 -3.42
C LEU A 424 12.48 -34.89 -2.67
#